data_AF-A0A1Y0MF95-F1
#
_entry.id   AF-A0A1Y0MF95-F1
#
_cell.length_a   1.000
_cell.length_b   1.000
_cell.length_c   1.000
_cell.angle_alpha   90.00
_cell.angle_beta   90.00
_cell.angle_gamma   90.00
#
_symmetry.space_group_name_H-M   'P 1'
#
loop_
_entity.id
_entity.type
_entity.pdbx_description
1 polymer ?
#
loop_
_entity_poly.entity_id
_entity_poly.type
_entity_poly.pdbx_seq_one_letter_code
_entity_poly.pdbx_strand_id
1 'polypeptide(L)'
;MQNQIKKIGVMTSGGDSPGMNAAIRSVVRACAFHDIECYGIYRGYEGMMEGDFVKMDARSVKGIINKGGTILKSARSKEFRTKEGRQKAHEHLKSAGIGAFVVIGGDGSFTGAMVFNQEFGFPVMGIPGTIDNDIFGTTHTLGYDTALNTAVEAIDKIRDTASSHNRLFFIEVMGRDVGHIALNVGVGAGAEEILIPEEDLGLDRLLESLRRSKQSGKSSSIVVVAEGDRIGKNVFELADYVEENMTEYEVRVSVVGHMQRGGSPSCFDRVLASRMGVKAVESLLEGKSNYMVGLKNDIMDLTPFDQAVKGKSKINMELIRVSDIMTI
;
A
#
# COMPACT_ATOMS: atom_id res chain seq x y z
N MET A 1 13.36 34.08 -13.96
CA MET A 1 13.38 33.71 -12.53
C MET A 1 12.39 32.59 -12.35
N GLN A 2 12.84 31.37 -12.02
CA GLN A 2 11.93 30.31 -11.59
C GLN A 2 11.17 30.81 -10.37
N ASN A 3 9.84 30.68 -10.38
CA ASN A 3 8.99 31.11 -9.28
C ASN A 3 9.36 30.27 -8.05
N GLN A 4 10.08 30.86 -7.10
CA GLN A 4 10.58 30.15 -5.92
C GLN A 4 9.38 29.68 -5.11
N ILE A 5 9.23 28.36 -4.94
CA ILE A 5 8.14 27.77 -4.15
C ILE A 5 8.29 28.25 -2.71
N LYS A 6 7.28 28.93 -2.17
CA LYS A 6 7.25 29.41 -0.76
C LYS A 6 6.28 28.62 0.12
N LYS A 7 5.31 27.97 -0.49
CA LYS A 7 4.25 27.22 0.20
C LYS A 7 4.01 25.87 -0.49
N ILE A 8 4.02 24.80 0.29
CA ILE A 8 3.79 23.43 -0.18
C ILE A 8 2.58 22.82 0.52
N GLY A 9 1.63 22.31 -0.26
CA GLY A 9 0.53 21.49 0.23
C GLY A 9 0.96 20.03 0.47
N VAL A 10 0.37 19.34 1.44
CA VAL A 10 0.51 17.89 1.61
C VAL A 10 -0.86 17.27 1.81
N MET A 11 -1.12 16.14 1.15
CA MET A 11 -2.40 15.47 1.23
C MET A 11 -2.27 13.94 1.18
N THR A 12 -3.30 13.26 1.70
CA THR A 12 -3.47 11.81 1.54
C THR A 12 -4.72 11.51 0.72
N SER A 13 -4.63 10.52 -0.16
CA SER A 13 -5.72 10.13 -1.07
C SER A 13 -5.70 8.62 -1.31
N GLY A 14 -6.86 8.04 -1.61
CA GLY A 14 -7.02 6.59 -1.74
C GLY A 14 -7.33 5.87 -0.43
N GLY A 15 -7.15 4.55 -0.39
CA GLY A 15 -7.22 3.78 0.85
C GLY A 15 -6.06 4.17 1.76
N ASP A 16 -6.31 4.29 3.06
CA ASP A 16 -5.25 4.58 4.01
C ASP A 16 -4.32 3.38 4.19
N SER A 17 -3.07 3.68 4.50
CA SER A 17 -2.04 2.67 4.79
C SER A 17 -1.15 3.11 5.96
N PRO A 18 -0.60 2.15 6.72
CA PRO A 18 0.33 2.47 7.78
C PRO A 18 1.55 3.24 7.23
N GLY A 19 1.91 4.35 7.88
CA GLY A 19 3.05 5.17 7.45
C GLY A 19 2.67 6.46 6.73
N MET A 20 1.42 6.63 6.30
CA MET A 20 0.94 7.91 5.74
C MET A 20 1.18 9.09 6.71
N ASN A 21 0.90 8.92 8.01
CA ASN A 21 1.21 9.95 9.02
C ASN A 21 2.70 10.23 9.16
N ALA A 22 3.57 9.21 9.01
CA ALA A 22 5.00 9.41 9.03
C ALA A 22 5.48 10.21 7.80
N ALA A 23 4.87 9.99 6.63
CA ALA A 23 5.14 10.76 5.42
C ALA A 23 4.66 12.22 5.55
N ILE A 24 3.44 12.45 6.04
CA ILE A 24 2.92 13.80 6.35
C ILE A 24 3.89 14.52 7.29
N ARG A 25 4.27 13.88 8.40
CA ARG A 25 5.25 14.42 9.36
C ARG A 25 6.55 14.80 8.68
N SER A 26 7.05 13.94 7.80
CA SER A 26 8.31 14.15 7.11
C SER A 26 8.25 15.33 6.15
N VAL A 27 7.19 15.44 5.35
CA VAL A 27 6.98 16.58 4.45
C VAL A 27 6.89 17.88 5.24
N VAL A 28 6.07 17.93 6.30
CA VAL A 28 5.93 19.14 7.14
C VAL A 28 7.26 19.55 7.78
N ARG A 29 8.05 18.58 8.29
CA ARG A 29 9.35 18.88 8.89
C ARG A 29 10.40 19.28 7.87
N ALA A 30 10.40 18.68 6.69
CA ALA A 30 11.30 19.07 5.60
C ALA A 30 10.98 20.50 5.12
N CYS A 31 9.70 20.83 4.95
CA CYS A 31 9.28 22.21 4.67
C CYS A 31 9.79 23.19 5.75
N ALA A 32 9.58 22.87 7.03
CA ALA A 32 10.07 23.71 8.13
C ALA A 32 11.60 23.86 8.16
N PHE A 33 12.35 22.81 7.77
CA PHE A 33 13.82 22.86 7.70
C PHE A 33 14.33 23.76 6.57
N HIS A 34 13.59 23.85 5.47
CA HIS A 34 13.93 24.69 4.30
C HIS A 34 13.23 26.06 4.31
N ASP A 35 12.66 26.48 5.44
CA ASP A 35 11.90 27.75 5.58
C ASP A 35 10.72 27.89 4.58
N ILE A 36 10.06 26.77 4.28
CA ILE A 36 8.88 26.68 3.41
C ILE A 36 7.63 26.51 4.28
N GLU A 37 6.58 27.29 4.02
CA GLU A 37 5.31 27.10 4.73
C GLU A 37 4.61 25.83 4.23
N CYS A 38 4.14 24.99 5.15
CA CYS A 38 3.42 23.77 4.80
C CYS A 38 1.92 23.90 5.12
N TYR A 39 1.08 23.40 4.21
CA TYR A 39 -0.36 23.32 4.40
C TYR A 39 -0.84 21.88 4.24
N GLY A 40 -1.55 21.37 5.23
CA GLY A 40 -2.27 20.11 5.12
C GLY A 40 -3.57 20.33 4.34
N ILE A 41 -3.84 19.48 3.36
CA ILE A 41 -5.09 19.49 2.60
C ILE A 41 -5.93 18.33 3.12
N TYR A 42 -7.04 18.65 3.77
CA TYR A 42 -7.93 17.63 4.33
C TYR A 42 -8.70 16.89 3.22
N ARG A 43 -9.06 15.63 3.46
CA ARG A 43 -9.91 14.82 2.56
C ARG A 43 -9.40 14.71 1.12
N GLY A 44 -8.07 14.80 0.93
CA GLY A 44 -7.44 14.62 -0.37
C GLY A 44 -7.93 15.62 -1.43
N TYR A 45 -8.29 15.13 -2.62
CA TYR A 45 -8.75 15.98 -3.72
C TYR A 45 -10.06 16.71 -3.42
N GLU A 46 -10.91 16.15 -2.55
CA GLU A 46 -12.18 16.79 -2.19
C GLU A 46 -11.92 18.09 -1.43
N GLY A 47 -11.15 18.03 -0.35
CA GLY A 47 -10.81 19.25 0.38
C GLY A 47 -9.90 20.18 -0.41
N MET A 48 -9.15 19.68 -1.40
CA MET A 48 -8.45 20.55 -2.35
C MET A 48 -9.42 21.41 -3.16
N MET A 49 -10.52 20.82 -3.66
CA MET A 49 -11.56 21.54 -4.38
C MET A 49 -12.42 22.42 -3.47
N GLU A 50 -12.51 22.12 -2.18
CA GLU A 50 -13.25 22.92 -1.19
C GLU A 50 -12.38 24.03 -0.56
N GLY A 51 -11.06 24.00 -0.75
CA GLY A 51 -10.12 24.92 -0.10
C GLY A 51 -9.88 24.62 1.39
N ASP A 52 -10.10 23.36 1.82
CA ASP A 52 -9.90 22.91 3.21
C ASP A 52 -8.41 22.71 3.52
N PHE A 53 -7.72 23.84 3.68
CA PHE A 53 -6.29 23.92 3.95
C PHE A 53 -6.02 24.33 5.39
N VAL A 54 -5.20 23.57 6.09
CA VAL A 54 -4.72 23.88 7.45
C VAL A 54 -3.23 24.19 7.42
N LYS A 55 -2.81 25.28 8.06
CA LYS A 55 -1.37 25.55 8.23
C LYS A 55 -0.75 24.49 9.15
N MET A 56 0.37 23.92 8.74
CA MET A 56 1.09 22.89 9.49
C MET A 56 2.52 23.34 9.81
N ASP A 57 3.01 22.95 10.98
CA ASP A 57 4.36 23.23 11.45
C ASP A 57 4.97 22.00 12.16
N ALA A 58 6.23 22.10 12.58
CA ALA A 58 6.92 20.99 13.22
C ALA A 58 6.24 20.50 14.53
N ARG A 59 5.41 21.34 15.17
CA ARG A 59 4.64 21.01 16.38
C ARG A 59 3.31 20.35 16.02
N SER A 60 2.65 20.75 14.94
CA SER A 60 1.35 20.18 14.50
C SER A 60 1.46 18.69 14.15
N VAL A 61 2.64 18.22 13.77
CA VAL A 61 2.94 16.80 13.47
C VAL A 61 3.62 16.04 14.62
N LYS A 62 3.49 16.52 15.87
CA LYS A 62 3.99 15.81 17.05
C LYS A 62 3.14 14.56 17.33
N GLY A 63 3.80 13.44 17.64
CA GLY A 63 3.13 12.23 18.14
C GLY A 63 2.28 11.49 17.10
N ILE A 64 2.52 11.72 15.80
CA ILE A 64 1.80 11.02 14.72
C ILE A 64 2.64 9.95 14.02
N ILE A 65 3.95 9.90 14.25
CA ILE A 65 4.87 9.00 13.53
C ILE A 65 4.52 7.51 13.70
N ASN A 66 3.97 7.14 14.85
CA ASN A 66 3.56 5.79 15.21
C ASN A 66 2.05 5.54 15.01
N LYS A 67 1.29 6.51 14.48
CA LYS A 67 -0.16 6.35 14.27
C LYS A 67 -0.43 5.77 12.89
N GLY A 68 -1.25 4.73 12.84
CA GLY A 68 -1.87 4.26 11.60
C GLY A 68 -2.85 5.27 11.00
N GLY A 69 -3.37 4.96 9.82
CA GLY A 69 -4.27 5.83 9.06
C GLY A 69 -3.64 7.17 8.67
N THR A 70 -4.48 8.20 8.50
CA THR A 70 -4.05 9.56 8.14
C THR A 70 -4.80 10.63 8.94
N ILE A 71 -4.06 11.57 9.54
CA ILE A 71 -4.63 12.73 10.25
C ILE A 71 -5.34 13.72 9.32
N LEU A 72 -5.00 13.72 8.03
CA LEU A 72 -5.63 14.59 7.03
C LEU A 72 -6.89 13.97 6.41
N LYS A 73 -7.23 12.73 6.80
CA LYS A 73 -8.31 11.93 6.21
C LYS A 73 -8.05 11.67 4.72
N SER A 74 -8.93 10.87 4.13
CA SER A 74 -8.94 10.61 2.68
C SER A 74 -10.39 10.57 2.23
N ALA A 75 -10.66 10.97 0.98
CA ALA A 75 -11.98 10.88 0.37
C ALA A 75 -11.85 10.50 -1.10
N ARG A 76 -12.84 9.74 -1.59
CA ARG A 76 -13.01 9.51 -3.03
C ARG A 76 -13.64 10.76 -3.62
N SER A 77 -13.01 11.34 -4.65
CA SER A 77 -13.55 12.48 -5.36
C SER A 77 -13.91 12.12 -6.80
N LYS A 78 -15.21 12.09 -7.10
CA LYS A 78 -15.71 11.87 -8.48
C LYS A 78 -15.55 13.14 -9.32
N GLU A 79 -15.81 14.30 -8.72
CA GLU A 79 -15.74 15.58 -9.41
C GLU A 79 -14.32 15.94 -9.85
N PHE A 80 -13.29 15.58 -9.07
CA PHE A 80 -11.89 15.78 -9.50
C PHE A 80 -11.50 14.98 -10.77
N ARG A 81 -12.32 14.01 -11.19
CA ARG A 81 -12.12 13.32 -12.48
C ARG A 81 -12.50 14.19 -13.68
N THR A 82 -13.29 15.24 -13.48
CA THR A 82 -13.63 16.20 -14.54
C THR A 82 -12.65 17.37 -14.54
N LYS A 83 -12.55 18.07 -15.68
CA LYS A 83 -11.66 19.23 -15.81
C LYS A 83 -12.14 20.39 -14.93
N GLU A 84 -13.45 20.53 -14.76
CA GLU A 84 -14.08 21.57 -13.93
C GLU A 84 -13.71 21.39 -12.45
N GLY A 85 -13.76 20.16 -11.93
CA GLY A 85 -13.33 19.88 -10.57
C GLY A 85 -11.86 20.23 -10.34
N ARG A 86 -10.98 19.84 -11.29
CA ARG A 86 -9.56 20.17 -11.21
C ARG A 86 -9.30 21.68 -11.34
N GLN A 87 -10.06 22.39 -12.16
CA GLN A 87 -9.99 23.85 -12.26
C GLN A 87 -10.28 24.52 -10.90
N LYS A 88 -11.34 24.08 -10.19
CA LYS A 88 -11.66 24.59 -8.84
C LYS A 88 -10.50 24.38 -7.86
N ALA A 89 -9.94 23.18 -7.83
CA ALA A 89 -8.78 22.86 -7.00
C ALA A 89 -7.58 23.76 -7.33
N HIS A 90 -7.30 24.00 -8.62
CA HIS A 90 -6.23 24.88 -9.05
C HIS A 90 -6.45 26.34 -8.59
N GLU A 91 -7.67 26.85 -8.71
CA GLU A 91 -8.02 28.20 -8.26
C GLU A 91 -7.84 28.36 -6.75
N HIS A 92 -8.27 27.38 -5.95
CA HIS A 92 -8.07 27.41 -4.49
C HIS A 92 -6.60 27.31 -4.07
N LEU A 93 -5.80 26.45 -4.73
CA LEU A 93 -4.37 26.39 -4.47
C LEU A 93 -3.70 27.74 -4.79
N LYS A 94 -4.04 28.37 -5.92
CA LYS A 94 -3.55 29.69 -6.31
C LYS A 94 -3.96 30.78 -5.32
N SER A 95 -5.23 30.81 -4.89
CA SER A 95 -5.74 31.83 -3.96
C SER A 95 -5.11 31.72 -2.57
N ALA A 96 -4.78 30.51 -2.12
CA ALA A 96 -4.02 30.28 -0.88
C ALA A 96 -2.51 30.59 -1.02
N GLY A 97 -2.03 30.81 -2.24
CA GLY A 97 -0.61 31.01 -2.57
C GLY A 97 0.22 29.73 -2.47
N ILE A 98 -0.41 28.55 -2.51
CA ILE A 98 0.28 27.26 -2.55
C ILE A 98 0.93 27.11 -3.93
N GLY A 99 2.23 26.83 -3.96
CA GLY A 99 3.03 26.77 -5.19
C GLY A 99 3.34 25.35 -5.67
N ALA A 100 3.18 24.36 -4.80
CA ALA A 100 3.36 22.94 -5.11
C ALA A 100 2.58 22.08 -4.10
N PHE A 101 2.33 20.81 -4.40
CA PHE A 101 1.84 19.87 -3.38
C PHE A 101 2.47 18.48 -3.48
N VAL A 102 2.49 17.79 -2.34
CA VAL A 102 2.86 16.38 -2.22
C VAL A 102 1.60 15.55 -2.04
N VAL A 103 1.39 14.56 -2.90
CA VAL A 103 0.30 13.58 -2.79
C VAL A 103 0.84 12.26 -2.25
N ILE A 104 0.26 11.79 -1.16
CA ILE A 104 0.54 10.47 -0.57
C ILE A 104 -0.65 9.57 -0.89
N GLY A 105 -0.43 8.49 -1.64
CA GLY A 105 -1.51 7.58 -2.05
C GLY A 105 -1.07 6.56 -3.09
N GLY A 106 -2.05 5.92 -3.72
CA GLY A 106 -1.83 4.90 -4.76
C GLY A 106 -2.01 5.41 -6.19
N ASP A 107 -2.17 4.48 -7.13
CA ASP A 107 -2.27 4.75 -8.58
C ASP A 107 -3.35 5.75 -8.96
N GLY A 108 -4.54 5.64 -8.36
CA GLY A 108 -5.63 6.59 -8.62
C GLY A 108 -5.28 8.01 -8.19
N SER A 109 -4.52 8.13 -7.09
CA SER A 109 -4.04 9.42 -6.59
C SER A 109 -2.99 10.01 -7.53
N PHE A 110 -2.05 9.21 -8.02
CA PHE A 110 -1.04 9.65 -8.99
C PHE A 110 -1.62 9.96 -10.36
N THR A 111 -2.64 9.23 -10.80
CA THR A 111 -3.39 9.54 -12.02
C THR A 111 -3.99 10.94 -11.94
N GLY A 112 -4.66 11.27 -10.83
CA GLY A 112 -5.22 12.61 -10.62
C GLY A 112 -4.15 13.69 -10.62
N ALA A 113 -3.00 13.44 -9.97
CA ALA A 113 -1.88 14.38 -9.89
C ALA A 113 -1.22 14.61 -11.25
N MET A 114 -1.02 13.55 -12.03
CA MET A 114 -0.46 13.61 -13.38
C MET A 114 -1.34 14.46 -14.30
N VAL A 115 -2.65 14.19 -14.34
CA VAL A 115 -3.59 14.95 -15.17
C VAL A 115 -3.63 16.41 -14.73
N PHE A 116 -3.67 16.67 -13.42
CA PHE A 116 -3.64 18.02 -12.86
C PHE A 116 -2.36 18.79 -13.25
N ASN A 117 -1.20 18.12 -13.20
CA ASN A 117 0.06 18.71 -13.63
C ASN A 117 0.07 19.01 -15.14
N GLN A 118 -0.41 18.08 -15.97
CA GLN A 118 -0.47 18.26 -17.42
C GLN A 118 -1.38 19.43 -17.83
N GLU A 119 -2.51 19.60 -17.13
CA GLU A 119 -3.48 20.66 -17.44
C GLU A 119 -3.03 22.05 -16.99
N PHE A 120 -2.42 22.16 -15.81
CA PHE A 120 -2.14 23.46 -15.18
C PHE A 120 -0.65 23.79 -15.03
N GLY A 121 0.24 22.85 -15.36
CA GLY A 121 1.67 22.97 -15.09
C GLY A 121 1.99 23.09 -13.60
N PHE A 122 1.06 22.68 -12.71
CA PHE A 122 1.18 22.91 -11.28
C PHE A 122 2.13 21.88 -10.64
N PRO A 123 3.18 22.30 -9.92
CA PRO A 123 4.18 21.39 -9.38
C PRO A 123 3.61 20.36 -8.40
N VAL A 124 3.91 19.09 -8.63
CA VAL A 124 3.43 17.97 -7.82
C VAL A 124 4.47 16.87 -7.68
N MET A 125 4.50 16.25 -6.50
CA MET A 125 5.34 15.09 -6.18
C MET A 125 4.50 14.01 -5.50
N GLY A 126 4.76 12.74 -5.83
CA GLY A 126 4.07 11.59 -5.27
C GLY A 126 4.88 10.82 -4.24
N ILE A 127 4.21 10.28 -3.23
CA ILE A 127 4.76 9.30 -2.29
C ILE A 127 3.82 8.08 -2.28
N PRO A 128 4.32 6.87 -2.57
CA PRO A 128 3.49 5.68 -2.74
C PRO A 128 2.95 5.20 -1.39
N GLY A 129 1.70 5.54 -1.08
CA GLY A 129 0.98 5.16 0.13
C GLY A 129 -0.12 4.15 -0.19
N THR A 130 0.22 2.87 -0.13
CA THR A 130 -0.69 1.74 -0.36
C THR A 130 -0.07 0.48 0.27
N ILE A 131 -0.90 -0.46 0.70
CA ILE A 131 -0.43 -1.76 1.19
C ILE A 131 -0.15 -2.74 0.04
N ASP A 132 -0.74 -2.52 -1.13
CA ASP A 132 -0.81 -3.51 -2.22
C ASP A 132 0.57 -3.77 -2.89
N ASN A 133 1.55 -2.89 -2.68
CA ASN A 133 2.87 -2.90 -3.32
C ASN A 133 2.84 -3.04 -4.85
N ASP A 134 1.82 -2.43 -5.47
CA ASP A 134 1.49 -2.55 -6.89
C ASP A 134 2.11 -1.45 -7.76
N ILE A 135 2.81 -0.49 -7.18
CA ILE A 135 3.27 0.71 -7.88
C ILE A 135 4.65 0.53 -8.51
N PHE A 136 4.74 0.71 -9.83
CA PHE A 136 6.01 0.69 -10.52
C PHE A 136 6.91 1.86 -10.11
N GLY A 137 8.21 1.57 -9.95
CA GLY A 137 9.18 2.60 -9.59
C GLY A 137 9.61 2.58 -8.13
N THR A 138 9.10 1.65 -7.33
CA THR A 138 9.56 1.39 -5.96
C THR A 138 9.55 -0.11 -5.70
N THR A 139 10.42 -0.56 -4.80
CA THR A 139 10.44 -1.94 -4.29
C THR A 139 9.42 -2.13 -3.17
N HIS A 140 9.13 -1.05 -2.44
CA HIS A 140 8.23 -1.05 -1.29
C HIS A 140 7.37 0.23 -1.30
N THR A 141 6.08 0.06 -1.06
CA THR A 141 5.13 1.15 -0.80
C THR A 141 4.89 1.31 0.69
N LEU A 142 4.49 2.51 1.13
CA LEU A 142 4.24 2.78 2.55
C LEU A 142 3.03 1.99 3.04
N GLY A 143 3.28 1.12 4.01
CA GLY A 143 2.29 0.27 4.67
C GLY A 143 2.37 -1.18 4.25
N TYR A 144 3.13 -1.50 3.20
CA TYR A 144 3.31 -2.88 2.75
C TYR A 144 3.94 -3.74 3.85
N ASP A 145 5.09 -3.33 4.40
CA ASP A 145 5.76 -4.10 5.46
C ASP A 145 4.88 -4.25 6.71
N THR A 146 4.17 -3.20 7.11
CA THR A 146 3.22 -3.29 8.23
C THR A 146 2.07 -4.25 7.95
N ALA A 147 1.53 -4.27 6.71
CA ALA A 147 0.49 -5.21 6.32
C ALA A 147 0.99 -6.66 6.36
N LEU A 148 2.22 -6.92 5.91
CA LEU A 148 2.87 -8.23 6.01
C LEU A 148 2.93 -8.70 7.47
N ASN A 149 3.48 -7.87 8.35
CA ASN A 149 3.60 -8.19 9.78
C ASN A 149 2.24 -8.41 10.44
N THR A 150 1.22 -7.65 10.06
CA THR A 150 -0.14 -7.81 10.58
C THR A 150 -0.75 -9.15 10.17
N ALA A 151 -0.56 -9.56 8.92
CA ALA A 151 -1.04 -10.85 8.43
C ALA A 151 -0.27 -12.02 9.07
N VAL A 152 1.05 -11.93 9.18
CA VAL A 152 1.87 -12.93 9.88
C VAL A 152 1.46 -13.08 11.34
N GLU A 153 1.26 -11.98 12.08
CA GLU A 153 0.80 -12.03 13.48
C GLU A 153 -0.58 -12.70 13.61
N ALA A 154 -1.48 -12.49 12.65
CA ALA A 154 -2.77 -13.16 12.63
C ALA A 154 -2.62 -14.66 12.35
N ILE A 155 -1.74 -15.05 11.42
CA ILE A 155 -1.47 -16.45 11.09
C ILE A 155 -0.84 -17.17 12.28
N ASP A 156 0.12 -16.56 12.98
CA ASP A 156 0.76 -17.15 14.15
C ASP A 156 -0.27 -17.47 15.25
N LYS A 157 -1.18 -16.54 15.53
CA LYS A 157 -2.28 -16.76 16.48
C LYS A 157 -3.21 -17.90 16.04
N ILE A 158 -3.49 -18.02 14.74
CA ILE A 158 -4.29 -19.12 14.20
C ILE A 158 -3.54 -20.44 14.35
N ARG A 159 -2.24 -20.46 14.04
CA ARG A 159 -1.36 -21.63 14.11
C ARG A 159 -1.32 -22.25 15.49
N ASP A 160 -1.25 -21.43 16.55
CA ASP A 160 -1.30 -21.90 17.95
C ASP A 160 -2.57 -22.72 18.26
N THR A 161 -3.70 -22.38 17.64
CA THR A 161 -4.96 -23.11 17.79
C THR A 161 -5.10 -24.27 16.81
N ALA A 162 -4.43 -24.18 15.66
CA ALA A 162 -4.47 -25.18 14.60
C ALA A 162 -3.71 -26.44 15.01
N SER A 163 -2.55 -26.33 15.65
CA SER A 163 -1.72 -27.48 16.03
C SER A 163 -2.41 -28.46 16.99
N SER A 164 -3.47 -28.03 17.67
CA SER A 164 -4.21 -28.83 18.64
C SER A 164 -5.22 -29.80 18.01
N HIS A 165 -5.57 -29.61 16.72
CA HIS A 165 -6.57 -30.40 16.01
C HIS A 165 -6.16 -30.61 14.54
N ASN A 166 -6.64 -31.67 13.88
CA ASN A 166 -6.33 -31.89 12.46
C ASN A 166 -7.10 -30.92 11.54
N ARG A 167 -6.61 -29.68 11.45
CA ARG A 167 -7.32 -28.56 10.80
C ARG A 167 -6.56 -27.98 9.62
N LEU A 168 -7.33 -27.58 8.62
CA LEU A 168 -6.86 -26.82 7.46
C LEU A 168 -7.41 -25.40 7.55
N PHE A 169 -6.53 -24.40 7.55
CA PHE A 169 -6.93 -23.00 7.58
C PHE A 169 -6.66 -22.32 6.25
N PHE A 170 -7.70 -21.81 5.61
CA PHE A 170 -7.60 -20.83 4.53
C PHE A 170 -7.56 -19.43 5.11
N ILE A 171 -6.52 -18.67 4.77
CA ILE A 171 -6.29 -17.33 5.29
C ILE A 171 -6.27 -16.35 4.12
N GLU A 172 -7.35 -15.59 4.00
CA GLU A 172 -7.49 -14.57 2.95
C GLU A 172 -6.77 -13.28 3.37
N VAL A 173 -5.87 -12.82 2.52
CA VAL A 173 -5.11 -11.57 2.68
C VAL A 173 -5.44 -10.57 1.58
N MET A 174 -5.30 -9.27 1.89
CA MET A 174 -5.49 -8.22 0.90
C MET A 174 -4.35 -8.23 -0.13
N GLY A 175 -4.54 -7.48 -1.21
CA GLY A 175 -3.54 -7.36 -2.30
C GLY A 175 -4.15 -6.96 -3.63
N ARG A 176 -5.47 -6.74 -3.69
CA ARG A 176 -6.25 -6.52 -4.90
C ARG A 176 -5.86 -7.55 -5.96
N ASP A 177 -5.41 -7.09 -7.13
CA ASP A 177 -5.13 -7.92 -8.29
C ASP A 177 -3.67 -8.44 -8.32
N VAL A 178 -2.91 -8.29 -7.23
CA VAL A 178 -1.50 -8.70 -7.13
C VAL A 178 -1.22 -9.56 -5.89
N GLY A 179 -0.33 -10.55 -6.05
CA GLY A 179 -0.01 -11.55 -5.03
C GLY A 179 1.12 -11.18 -4.06
N HIS A 180 1.61 -9.94 -4.04
CA HIS A 180 2.82 -9.57 -3.25
C HIS A 180 2.68 -9.80 -1.76
N ILE A 181 1.50 -9.50 -1.19
CA ILE A 181 1.21 -9.73 0.22
C ILE A 181 1.14 -11.24 0.48
N ALA A 182 0.27 -11.95 -0.25
CA ALA A 182 0.09 -13.40 -0.08
C ALA A 182 1.40 -14.18 -0.20
N LEU A 183 2.24 -13.87 -1.19
CA LEU A 183 3.53 -14.53 -1.38
C LEU A 183 4.49 -14.31 -0.21
N ASN A 184 4.69 -13.06 0.22
CA ASN A 184 5.61 -12.78 1.32
C ASN A 184 5.07 -13.27 2.66
N VAL A 185 3.76 -13.14 2.89
CA VAL A 185 3.10 -13.64 4.10
C VAL A 185 3.16 -15.16 4.14
N GLY A 186 2.89 -15.84 3.04
CA GLY A 186 2.93 -17.30 2.98
C GLY A 186 4.34 -17.85 3.24
N VAL A 187 5.37 -17.24 2.63
CA VAL A 187 6.77 -17.61 2.94
C VAL A 187 7.12 -17.29 4.39
N GLY A 188 6.80 -16.08 4.86
CA GLY A 188 7.17 -15.60 6.19
C GLY A 188 6.46 -16.34 7.33
N ALA A 189 5.23 -16.76 7.11
CA ALA A 189 4.45 -17.51 8.08
C ALA A 189 4.62 -19.04 7.94
N GLY A 190 5.28 -19.54 6.88
CA GLY A 190 5.41 -20.97 6.61
C GLY A 190 4.07 -21.61 6.23
N ALA A 191 3.40 -21.05 5.23
CA ALA A 191 2.20 -21.63 4.63
C ALA A 191 2.54 -22.85 3.77
N GLU A 192 1.67 -23.85 3.77
CA GLU A 192 1.80 -25.07 2.95
C GLU A 192 1.54 -24.78 1.47
N GLU A 193 0.60 -23.89 1.18
CA GLU A 193 0.28 -23.47 -0.18
C GLU A 193 -0.05 -21.98 -0.19
N ILE A 194 0.32 -21.31 -1.29
CA ILE A 194 0.05 -19.89 -1.49
C ILE A 194 -0.67 -19.72 -2.82
N LEU A 195 -1.90 -19.20 -2.77
CA LEU A 195 -2.71 -18.95 -3.95
C LEU A 195 -2.63 -17.46 -4.31
N ILE A 196 -2.01 -17.16 -5.46
CA ILE A 196 -1.83 -15.81 -5.97
C ILE A 196 -2.39 -15.64 -7.38
N PRO A 197 -2.91 -14.45 -7.75
CA PRO A 197 -3.54 -14.22 -9.05
C PRO A 197 -2.60 -14.44 -10.25
N GLU A 198 -1.29 -14.35 -10.01
CA GLU A 198 -0.26 -14.53 -11.04
C GLU A 198 0.05 -15.99 -11.36
N GLU A 199 -0.35 -16.94 -10.51
CA GLU A 199 -0.19 -18.37 -10.75
C GLU A 199 -1.55 -19.05 -10.82
N ASP A 200 -1.99 -19.43 -12.03
CA ASP A 200 -3.19 -20.25 -12.23
C ASP A 200 -2.85 -21.72 -11.94
N LEU A 201 -2.67 -22.04 -10.66
CA LEU A 201 -2.18 -23.35 -10.22
C LEU A 201 -3.22 -24.45 -10.26
N GLY A 202 -4.51 -24.11 -10.43
CA GLY A 202 -5.61 -25.06 -10.46
C GLY A 202 -5.87 -25.75 -9.10
N LEU A 203 -7.12 -26.15 -8.88
CA LEU A 203 -7.54 -26.79 -7.63
C LEU A 203 -6.87 -28.16 -7.39
N ASP A 204 -6.47 -28.84 -8.45
CA ASP A 204 -5.84 -30.16 -8.36
C ASP A 204 -4.44 -30.11 -7.73
N ARG A 205 -3.64 -29.07 -8.03
CA ARG A 205 -2.31 -28.88 -7.41
C ARG A 205 -2.44 -28.63 -5.92
N LEU A 206 -3.43 -27.83 -5.50
CA LEU A 206 -3.74 -27.60 -4.09
C LEU A 206 -4.05 -28.92 -3.37
N LEU A 207 -4.92 -29.77 -3.94
CA LEU A 207 -5.23 -31.08 -3.36
C LEU A 207 -4.00 -31.98 -3.28
N GLU A 208 -3.13 -31.98 -4.30
CA GLU A 208 -1.91 -32.77 -4.30
C GLU A 208 -0.92 -32.31 -3.21
N SER A 209 -0.72 -31.00 -3.08
CA SER A 209 0.12 -30.37 -2.05
C SER A 209 -0.37 -30.72 -0.64
N LEU A 210 -1.67 -30.59 -0.39
CA LEU A 210 -2.29 -30.94 0.89
C LEU A 210 -2.18 -32.44 1.22
N ARG A 211 -2.28 -33.32 0.20
CA ARG A 211 -2.05 -34.77 0.38
C ARG A 211 -0.61 -35.09 0.73
N ARG A 212 0.37 -34.42 0.11
CA ARG A 212 1.81 -34.59 0.42
C ARG A 212 2.13 -34.12 1.84
N SER A 213 1.66 -32.94 2.23
CA SER A 213 1.82 -32.38 3.59
C SER A 213 1.24 -33.33 4.66
N LYS A 214 0.10 -33.95 4.37
CA LYS A 214 -0.48 -34.97 5.26
C LYS A 214 0.41 -36.21 5.40
N GLN A 215 0.95 -36.70 4.29
CA GLN A 215 1.80 -37.90 4.29
C GLN A 215 3.12 -37.68 5.05
N SER A 216 3.63 -36.45 5.12
CA SER A 216 4.80 -36.12 5.94
C SER A 216 4.51 -36.00 7.44
N GLY A 217 3.25 -36.19 7.86
CA GLY A 217 2.85 -36.26 9.26
C GLY A 217 2.44 -34.92 9.88
N LYS A 218 2.26 -33.86 9.07
CA LYS A 218 1.73 -32.58 9.58
C LYS A 218 0.26 -32.73 9.97
N SER A 219 -0.06 -32.37 11.22
CA SER A 219 -1.43 -32.38 11.74
C SER A 219 -2.26 -31.18 11.30
N SER A 220 -1.64 -30.01 11.11
CA SER A 220 -2.31 -28.77 10.71
C SER A 220 -1.66 -28.16 9.48
N SER A 221 -2.47 -27.60 8.58
CA SER A 221 -2.00 -26.91 7.36
C SER A 221 -2.64 -25.52 7.24
N ILE A 222 -1.88 -24.58 6.69
CA ILE A 222 -2.27 -23.19 6.42
C ILE A 222 -2.10 -22.93 4.93
N VAL A 223 -3.15 -22.42 4.31
CA VAL A 223 -3.18 -21.98 2.92
C VAL A 223 -3.43 -20.49 2.90
N VAL A 224 -2.52 -19.70 2.32
CA VAL A 224 -2.68 -18.25 2.19
C VAL A 224 -3.26 -17.93 0.82
N VAL A 225 -4.32 -17.13 0.79
CA VAL A 225 -5.07 -16.81 -0.44
C VAL A 225 -5.11 -15.29 -0.62
N ALA A 226 -4.72 -14.80 -1.80
CA ALA A 226 -4.89 -13.39 -2.15
C ALA A 226 -6.35 -13.07 -2.51
N GLU A 227 -6.85 -11.91 -2.07
CA GLU A 227 -8.26 -11.50 -2.30
C GLU A 227 -8.67 -11.40 -3.79
N GLY A 228 -7.73 -11.16 -4.72
CA GLY A 228 -8.00 -11.04 -6.16
C GLY A 228 -7.68 -12.29 -6.97
N ASP A 229 -7.59 -13.45 -6.33
CA ASP A 229 -7.31 -14.70 -7.03
C ASP A 229 -8.36 -14.98 -8.12
N ARG A 230 -7.86 -15.32 -9.32
CA ARG A 230 -8.63 -15.38 -10.57
C ARG A 230 -9.37 -16.69 -10.78
N ILE A 231 -9.28 -17.61 -9.83
CA ILE A 231 -10.07 -18.86 -9.82
C ILE A 231 -11.59 -18.54 -9.89
N GLY A 232 -11.99 -17.28 -9.65
CA GLY A 232 -13.36 -16.80 -9.82
C GLY A 232 -14.29 -17.28 -8.71
N LYS A 233 -13.70 -17.92 -7.71
CA LYS A 233 -14.33 -18.57 -6.57
C LYS A 233 -13.88 -17.83 -5.32
N ASN A 234 -14.84 -17.45 -4.49
CA ASN A 234 -14.58 -16.87 -3.17
C ASN A 234 -13.73 -17.86 -2.32
N VAL A 235 -12.92 -17.40 -1.36
CA VAL A 235 -12.16 -18.29 -0.45
C VAL A 235 -13.04 -19.36 0.22
N PHE A 236 -14.32 -19.06 0.44
CA PHE A 236 -15.30 -20.02 0.94
C PHE A 236 -15.57 -21.18 -0.03
N GLU A 237 -15.65 -20.91 -1.33
CA GLU A 237 -15.84 -21.96 -2.34
C GLU A 237 -14.59 -22.85 -2.49
N LEU A 238 -13.39 -22.29 -2.26
CA LEU A 238 -12.16 -23.08 -2.17
C LEU A 238 -12.20 -24.01 -0.95
N ALA A 239 -12.64 -23.50 0.19
CA ALA A 239 -12.80 -24.26 1.40
C ALA A 239 -13.82 -25.40 1.23
N ASP A 240 -15.00 -25.10 0.68
CA ASP A 240 -16.05 -26.09 0.39
C ASP A 240 -15.53 -27.20 -0.53
N TYR A 241 -14.82 -26.82 -1.60
CA TYR A 241 -14.23 -27.79 -2.54
C TYR A 241 -13.23 -28.73 -1.87
N VAL A 242 -12.37 -28.20 -0.98
CA VAL A 242 -11.40 -29.05 -0.26
C VAL A 242 -12.09 -29.91 0.79
N GLU A 243 -13.13 -29.41 1.47
CA GLU A 243 -13.90 -30.19 2.44
C GLU A 243 -14.62 -31.38 1.78
N GLU A 244 -15.16 -31.19 0.56
CA GLU A 244 -15.76 -32.26 -0.24
C GLU A 244 -14.74 -33.33 -0.70
N ASN A 245 -13.52 -32.91 -1.05
CA ASN A 245 -12.49 -33.80 -1.61
C ASN A 245 -11.52 -34.38 -0.56
N MET A 246 -11.52 -33.82 0.65
CA MET A 246 -10.64 -34.20 1.76
C MET A 246 -11.40 -34.17 3.09
N THR A 247 -12.41 -35.05 3.21
CA THR A 247 -13.35 -35.16 4.36
C THR A 247 -12.69 -35.40 5.72
N GLU A 248 -11.40 -35.68 5.74
CA GLU A 248 -10.61 -35.92 6.95
C GLU A 248 -10.10 -34.61 7.59
N TYR A 249 -10.18 -33.49 6.87
CA TYR A 249 -9.84 -32.17 7.40
C TYR A 249 -11.08 -31.42 7.87
N GLU A 250 -11.00 -30.83 9.06
CA GLU A 250 -11.92 -29.76 9.45
C GLU A 250 -11.40 -28.46 8.84
N VAL A 251 -12.08 -27.97 7.79
CA VAL A 251 -11.69 -26.76 7.07
C VAL A 251 -12.22 -25.52 7.77
N ARG A 252 -11.38 -24.49 7.88
CA ARG A 252 -11.70 -23.20 8.49
C ARG A 252 -11.21 -22.08 7.60
N VAL A 253 -12.01 -21.03 7.49
CA VAL A 253 -11.69 -19.82 6.72
C VAL A 253 -11.49 -18.66 7.69
N SER A 254 -10.43 -17.89 7.49
CA SER A 254 -10.15 -16.65 8.23
C SER A 254 -9.83 -15.54 7.25
N VAL A 255 -10.64 -14.48 7.26
CA VAL A 255 -10.43 -13.30 6.43
C VAL A 255 -9.77 -12.22 7.29
N VAL A 256 -8.51 -11.88 7.01
CA VAL A 256 -7.80 -10.83 7.77
C VAL A 256 -8.42 -9.46 7.46
N GLY A 257 -8.75 -9.23 6.19
CA GLY A 257 -9.44 -8.03 5.72
C GLY A 257 -8.77 -6.72 6.13
N HIS A 258 -9.57 -5.74 6.53
CA HIS A 258 -9.14 -4.35 6.76
C HIS A 258 -8.17 -4.17 7.94
N MET A 259 -7.93 -5.21 8.75
CA MET A 259 -6.89 -5.16 9.78
C MET A 259 -5.52 -4.84 9.17
N GLN A 260 -5.25 -5.28 7.93
CA GLN A 260 -3.99 -5.05 7.21
C GLN A 260 -3.72 -3.57 6.86
N ARG A 261 -4.77 -2.74 6.83
CA ARG A 261 -4.64 -1.29 6.60
C ARG A 261 -4.46 -0.49 7.89
N GLY A 262 -4.80 -1.11 9.02
CA GLY A 262 -4.71 -0.50 10.35
C GLY A 262 -3.37 -0.76 11.04
N GLY A 263 -3.29 -0.34 12.30
CA GLY A 263 -2.13 -0.61 13.14
C GLY A 263 -1.03 0.46 13.09
N SER A 264 -0.07 0.32 14.00
CA SER A 264 1.09 1.21 14.06
C SER A 264 2.07 0.81 12.96
N PRO A 265 2.59 1.76 12.15
CA PRO A 265 3.56 1.40 11.12
C PRO A 265 4.80 0.77 11.74
N SER A 266 5.39 -0.18 11.03
CA SER A 266 6.65 -0.82 11.39
C SER A 266 7.83 0.17 11.39
N CYS A 267 9.00 -0.27 11.87
CA CYS A 267 10.20 0.54 11.77
C CYS A 267 10.55 0.87 10.32
N PHE A 268 10.45 -0.12 9.43
CA PHE A 268 10.76 0.02 8.01
C PHE A 268 9.86 1.08 7.37
N ASP A 269 8.54 0.98 7.53
CA ASP A 269 7.59 1.94 6.95
C ASP A 269 7.79 3.36 7.48
N ARG A 270 8.14 3.53 8.77
CA ARG A 270 8.44 4.86 9.35
C ARG A 270 9.70 5.47 8.75
N VAL A 271 10.75 4.68 8.59
CA VAL A 271 12.02 5.13 8.00
C VAL A 271 11.83 5.44 6.51
N LEU A 272 11.16 4.56 5.77
CA LEU A 272 10.84 4.72 4.36
C LEU A 272 10.04 6.02 4.12
N ALA A 273 8.95 6.22 4.89
CA ALA A 273 8.12 7.41 4.81
C ALA A 273 8.91 8.69 5.12
N SER A 274 9.84 8.63 6.07
CA SER A 274 10.70 9.76 6.42
C SER A 274 11.69 10.10 5.30
N ARG A 275 12.31 9.10 4.69
CA ARG A 275 13.21 9.31 3.54
C ARG A 275 12.46 9.87 2.33
N MET A 276 11.29 9.31 2.02
CA MET A 276 10.45 9.74 0.90
C MET A 276 9.94 11.17 1.07
N GLY A 277 9.48 11.53 2.27
CA GLY A 277 8.96 12.88 2.52
C GLY A 277 10.02 13.98 2.40
N VAL A 278 11.24 13.73 2.89
CA VAL A 278 12.38 14.67 2.69
C VAL A 278 12.69 14.79 1.20
N LYS A 279 12.91 13.66 0.52
CA LYS A 279 13.25 13.65 -0.90
C LYS A 279 12.19 14.32 -1.78
N ALA A 280 10.91 14.18 -1.43
CA ALA A 280 9.80 14.79 -2.15
C ALA A 280 9.87 16.33 -2.10
N VAL A 281 10.10 16.89 -0.90
CA VAL A 281 10.22 18.34 -0.71
C VAL A 281 11.47 18.87 -1.40
N GLU A 282 12.63 18.26 -1.17
CA GLU A 282 13.89 18.67 -1.82
C GLU A 282 13.78 18.66 -3.35
N SER A 283 13.19 17.61 -3.92
CA SER A 283 13.02 17.50 -5.37
C SER A 283 12.09 18.57 -5.94
N LEU A 284 11.03 18.96 -5.22
CA LEU A 284 10.17 20.09 -5.60
C LEU A 284 10.96 21.40 -5.58
N LEU A 285 11.81 21.62 -4.56
CA LEU A 285 12.65 22.82 -4.44
C LEU A 285 13.74 22.88 -5.52
N GLU A 286 14.24 21.72 -5.99
CA GLU A 286 15.11 21.59 -7.16
C GLU A 286 14.38 21.86 -8.50
N GLY A 287 13.07 22.11 -8.47
CA GLY A 287 12.24 22.36 -9.66
C GLY A 287 11.75 21.11 -10.38
N LYS A 288 11.90 19.92 -9.78
CA LYS A 288 11.36 18.67 -10.33
C LYS A 288 9.88 18.53 -9.95
N SER A 289 9.08 18.06 -10.89
CA SER A 289 7.63 17.87 -10.72
C SER A 289 7.15 16.75 -11.65
N ASN A 290 5.99 16.17 -11.34
CA ASN A 290 5.37 15.07 -12.10
C ASN A 290 6.11 13.74 -11.92
N TYR A 291 6.66 13.52 -10.72
CA TYR A 291 7.37 12.31 -10.32
C TYR A 291 6.79 11.75 -9.03
N MET A 292 6.98 10.44 -8.85
CA MET A 292 6.85 9.73 -7.59
C MET A 292 8.24 9.46 -7.01
N VAL A 293 8.41 9.64 -5.70
CA VAL A 293 9.58 9.16 -4.97
C VAL A 293 9.45 7.66 -4.69
N GLY A 294 10.46 6.87 -5.02
CA GLY A 294 10.49 5.43 -4.80
C GLY A 294 11.83 4.94 -4.23
N LEU A 295 11.82 3.75 -3.63
CA LEU A 295 13.03 3.04 -3.20
C LEU A 295 13.42 2.01 -4.26
N LYS A 296 14.56 2.18 -4.91
CA LYS A 296 15.13 1.18 -5.84
C LYS A 296 16.56 0.87 -5.43
N ASN A 297 16.87 -0.41 -5.21
CA ASN A 297 18.22 -0.85 -4.81
C ASN A 297 18.76 -0.04 -3.63
N ASP A 298 17.93 0.16 -2.59
CA ASP A 298 18.20 0.97 -1.40
C ASP A 298 18.40 2.48 -1.61
N ILE A 299 18.29 2.97 -2.84
CA ILE A 299 18.45 4.37 -3.20
C ILE A 299 17.08 5.02 -3.40
N MET A 300 16.93 6.26 -2.90
CA MET A 300 15.75 7.09 -3.15
C MET A 300 15.85 7.70 -4.55
N ASP A 301 14.94 7.32 -5.43
CA ASP A 301 14.92 7.72 -6.83
C ASP A 301 13.56 8.28 -7.24
N LEU A 302 13.52 8.97 -8.39
CA LEU A 302 12.32 9.57 -8.94
C LEU A 302 11.84 8.78 -10.15
N THR A 303 10.58 8.36 -10.13
CA THR A 303 9.93 7.71 -11.26
C THR A 303 8.83 8.63 -11.81
N PRO A 304 8.83 8.96 -13.11
CA PRO A 304 7.74 9.71 -13.73
C PRO A 304 6.35 9.12 -13.43
N PHE A 305 5.34 9.96 -13.22
CA PHE A 305 3.99 9.46 -12.92
C PHE A 305 3.38 8.59 -14.03
N ASP A 306 3.68 8.87 -15.29
CA ASP A 306 3.19 8.08 -16.42
C ASP A 306 3.71 6.64 -16.37
N GLN A 307 4.95 6.44 -15.90
CA GLN A 307 5.52 5.12 -15.66
C GLN A 307 4.97 4.49 -14.38
N ALA A 308 4.84 5.25 -13.30
CA ALA A 308 4.33 4.74 -12.02
C ALA A 308 2.90 4.21 -12.13
N VAL A 309 2.03 4.90 -12.88
CA VAL A 309 0.61 4.55 -13.06
C VAL A 309 0.39 3.43 -14.08
N LYS A 310 1.24 3.32 -15.11
CA LYS A 310 1.08 2.31 -16.18
C LYS A 310 1.88 1.04 -15.93
N GLY A 311 2.96 1.13 -15.15
CA GLY A 311 3.84 0.02 -14.92
C GLY A 311 3.19 -1.02 -14.01
N LYS A 312 3.34 -2.30 -14.37
CA LYS A 312 2.95 -3.41 -13.49
C LYS A 312 4.14 -3.79 -12.61
N SER A 313 3.89 -3.98 -11.32
CA SER A 313 4.83 -4.68 -10.45
C SER A 313 5.00 -6.12 -10.91
N LYS A 314 6.21 -6.67 -10.77
CA LYS A 314 6.51 -8.07 -11.11
C LYS A 314 6.59 -8.87 -9.82
N ILE A 315 5.91 -10.01 -9.77
CA ILE A 315 6.09 -11.00 -8.71
C ILE A 315 7.55 -11.44 -8.64
N ASN A 316 8.03 -11.69 -7.42
CA ASN A 316 9.35 -12.22 -7.20
C ASN A 316 9.37 -13.74 -7.42
N MET A 317 9.85 -14.17 -8.59
CA MET A 317 10.00 -15.60 -8.94
C MET A 317 10.94 -16.36 -8.00
N GLU A 318 11.89 -15.66 -7.36
CA GLU A 318 12.77 -16.29 -6.37
C GLU A 318 11.98 -16.66 -5.12
N LEU A 319 11.05 -15.80 -4.65
CA LEU A 319 10.18 -16.12 -3.52
C LEU A 319 9.21 -17.26 -3.81
N ILE A 320 8.70 -17.38 -5.04
CA ILE A 320 7.90 -18.55 -5.46
C ILE A 320 8.74 -19.82 -5.28
N ARG A 321 9.97 -19.83 -5.83
CA ARG A 321 10.88 -20.96 -5.70
C ARG A 321 11.21 -21.27 -4.24
N VAL A 322 11.41 -20.25 -3.40
CA VAL A 322 11.62 -20.44 -1.95
C VAL A 322 10.40 -21.09 -1.32
N SER A 323 9.19 -20.62 -1.62
CA SER A 323 7.95 -21.21 -1.14
C SER A 323 7.88 -22.70 -1.50
N ASP A 324 8.11 -23.07 -2.76
CA ASP A 324 8.06 -24.47 -3.22
C ASP A 324 9.10 -25.37 -2.52
N ILE A 325 10.26 -24.84 -2.12
CA ILE A 325 11.31 -25.61 -1.43
C ILE A 325 11.00 -25.76 0.06
N MET A 326 10.43 -24.73 0.68
CA MET A 326 10.20 -24.69 2.13
C MET A 326 8.96 -25.50 2.56
N THR A 327 8.14 -25.95 1.62
CA THR A 327 6.90 -26.71 1.87
C THR A 327 7.06 -28.24 1.78
N ILE A 328 8.28 -28.74 1.51
CA ILE A 328 8.61 -30.18 1.45
C ILE A 328 8.49 -30.85 2.83
#